data_AF-A0A7K3RVL7-F1
#
_entry.id   AF-A0A7K3RVL7-F1
#
_cell.length_a   1.000
_cell.length_b   1.000
_cell.length_c   1.000
_cell.angle_alpha   90.00
_cell.angle_beta   90.00
_cell.angle_gamma   90.00
#
_symmetry.space_group_name_H-M   'P 1'
#
loop_
_entity.id
_entity.type
_entity.pdbx_description
1 polymer ?
#
loop_
_entity_poly.entity_id
_entity_poly.type
_entity_poly.pdbx_seq_one_letter_code
_entity_poly.pdbx_strand_id
1 'polypeptide(L)' 'PTGCGKSTLLRAVAQLVPASGTATLGGVPLESLDPEQLYRLVGFVPEGPLLLHGTIADNLLLPGPRTPAELAT' A
#
# COMPACT_ATOMS: atom_id res chain seq x y z
N PRO A 1 16.71 -4.69 -12.79
CA PRO A 1 17.77 -5.33 -11.98
C PRO A 1 17.25 -5.73 -10.59
N THR A 2 17.35 -7.01 -10.24
CA THR A 2 17.10 -7.50 -8.88
C THR A 2 18.13 -6.86 -7.92
N GLY A 3 17.70 -6.45 -6.73
CA GLY A 3 18.60 -5.85 -5.73
C GLY A 3 18.93 -4.37 -5.91
N CYS A 4 18.39 -3.68 -6.93
CA CYS A 4 18.59 -2.22 -7.09
C CYS A 4 17.84 -1.35 -6.06
N GLY A 5 17.13 -1.95 -5.11
CA GLY A 5 16.41 -1.24 -4.06
C GLY A 5 14.96 -0.84 -4.37
N LYS A 6 14.38 -1.29 -5.50
CA LYS A 6 12.96 -1.00 -5.82
C LYS A 6 11.99 -1.38 -4.70
N SER A 7 12.09 -2.59 -4.17
CA SER A 7 11.20 -3.04 -3.09
C SER A 7 11.41 -2.23 -1.80
N THR A 8 12.66 -1.83 -1.51
CA THR A 8 12.97 -0.94 -0.38
C THR A 8 12.37 0.44 -0.58
N LEU A 9 12.46 1.01 -1.78
CA LEU A 9 11.87 2.31 -2.11
C LEU A 9 10.34 2.30 -1.96
N LEU A 10 9.67 1.29 -2.51
CA LEU A 10 8.21 1.17 -2.40
C LEU A 10 7.78 1.00 -0.93
N ARG A 11 8.53 0.24 -0.13
CA ARG A 11 8.29 0.11 1.31
C ARG A 11 8.51 1.42 2.06
N ALA A 12 9.51 2.21 1.69
CA ALA A 12 9.78 3.53 2.28
C ALA A 12 8.64 4.52 1.97
N VAL A 13 8.16 4.57 0.73
CA VAL A 13 7.02 5.42 0.33
C VAL A 13 5.74 5.01 1.06
N ALA A 14 5.55 3.72 1.30
CA ALA A 14 4.43 3.19 2.09
C ALA A 14 4.64 3.31 3.62
N GLN A 15 5.72 3.94 4.09
CA GLN A 15 6.11 4.05 5.51
C GLN A 15 6.25 2.71 6.25
N LEU A 16 6.53 1.62 5.54
CA LEU A 16 6.74 0.29 6.12
C LEU A 16 8.17 0.07 6.62
N VAL A 17 9.10 0.93 6.22
CA VAL A 17 10.50 0.95 6.70
C VAL A 17 10.94 2.40 6.90
N PRO A 18 11.83 2.68 7.86
CA PRO A 18 12.42 4.01 8.01
C PRO A 18 13.25 4.37 6.78
N ALA A 19 13.22 5.65 6.41
CA ALA A 19 14.00 6.20 5.31
C ALA A 19 14.51 7.60 5.67
N SER A 20 15.59 8.01 5.02
CA SER A 20 16.14 9.36 5.11
C SER A 20 15.87 10.15 3.83
N GLY A 21 15.87 11.48 3.95
CA GLY A 21 15.48 12.38 2.87
C GLY A 21 14.01 12.77 2.96
N THR A 22 13.49 13.34 1.88
CA THR A 22 12.13 13.89 1.82
C THR A 22 11.35 13.30 0.66
N ALA A 23 10.10 12.93 0.91
CA ALA A 23 9.14 12.52 -0.11
C ALA A 23 7.80 13.18 0.16
N THR A 24 7.03 13.45 -0.91
CA THR A 24 5.72 14.10 -0.78
C THR A 24 4.65 13.31 -1.53
N LEU A 25 3.42 13.37 -1.03
CA LEU A 25 2.22 12.90 -1.72
C LEU A 25 1.30 14.11 -1.91
N GLY A 26 1.04 14.49 -3.17
CA GLY A 26 0.25 15.68 -3.46
C GLY A 26 0.84 16.98 -2.89
N GLY A 27 2.17 17.04 -2.71
CA GLY A 27 2.87 18.19 -2.11
C GLY A 27 2.93 18.17 -0.58
N VAL A 28 2.31 17.20 0.09
CA VAL A 28 2.38 17.04 1.55
C VAL A 28 3.52 16.08 1.91
N PRO A 29 4.45 16.45 2.80
CA PRO A 29 5.51 15.54 3.27
C PRO A 29 4.93 14.25 3.82
N LEU A 30 5.47 13.11 3.38
CA LEU A 30 5.00 11.80 3.84
C LEU A 30 5.10 11.70 5.36
N GLU A 31 6.19 12.13 5.98
CA GLU A 31 6.36 12.09 7.45
C GLU A 31 5.33 12.92 8.23
N SER A 32 4.61 13.83 7.56
CA SER A 32 3.57 14.66 8.18
C SER A 32 2.15 14.10 8.03
N LEU A 33 1.97 13.08 7.19
CA LEU A 33 0.69 12.41 7.03
C LEU A 33 0.42 11.45 8.18
N ASP A 34 -0.81 11.45 8.66
CA ASP A 34 -1.27 10.36 9.51
C ASP A 34 -1.24 9.04 8.71
N PRO A 35 -0.72 7.93 9.27
CA PRO A 35 -0.60 6.66 8.55
C PRO A 35 -1.94 6.17 7.98
N GLU A 36 -3.06 6.40 8.67
CA GLU A 36 -4.39 6.01 8.21
C GLU A 36 -4.82 6.83 6.99
N GLN A 37 -4.46 8.12 6.93
CA GLN A 37 -4.65 8.94 5.73
C GLN A 37 -3.82 8.42 4.56
N LEU A 38 -2.56 8.08 4.79
CA LEU A 38 -1.68 7.52 3.75
C LEU A 38 -2.25 6.21 3.20
N TYR A 39 -2.69 5.30 4.06
CA TYR A 39 -3.20 3.98 3.66
C TYR A 39 -4.54 4.03 2.91
N ARG A 40 -5.34 5.08 3.11
CA ARG A 40 -6.53 5.33 2.29
C ARG A 40 -6.19 5.84 0.88
N LEU A 41 -5.07 6.53 0.73
CA LEU A 41 -4.65 7.14 -0.54
C LEU A 41 -3.75 6.22 -1.37
N VAL A 42 -3.01 5.32 -0.73
CA VAL A 42 -1.99 4.47 -1.37
C VAL A 42 -2.28 3.00 -1.07
N GLY A 43 -2.62 2.24 -2.12
CA GLY A 43 -2.66 0.79 -2.07
C GLY A 43 -1.26 0.19 -2.22
N PHE A 44 -0.84 -0.64 -1.27
CA PHE A 44 0.43 -1.35 -1.31
C PHE A 44 0.21 -2.84 -1.56
N VAL A 45 0.74 -3.36 -2.67
CA VAL A 45 0.70 -4.79 -3.01
C VAL A 45 2.11 -5.38 -2.80
N PRO A 46 2.32 -6.22 -1.78
CA PRO A 46 3.61 -6.84 -1.55
C PRO A 46 3.91 -7.91 -2.61
N GLU A 47 5.19 -8.18 -2.82
CA GLU A 47 5.68 -9.22 -3.75
C GLU A 47 5.18 -10.64 -3.39
N GLY A 48 4.94 -10.89 -2.09
CA GLY A 48 4.27 -12.09 -1.58
C GLY A 48 3.01 -11.70 -0.82
N PRO A 49 1.81 -11.77 -1.42
CA PRO A 49 0.57 -11.40 -0.75
C PRO A 49 0.21 -12.44 0.33
N LEU A 50 -0.20 -11.94 1.49
CA LEU A 50 -0.81 -12.77 2.53
C LEU A 50 -2.28 -12.98 2.15
N LEU A 51 -2.68 -14.23 1.95
CA LEU A 51 -4.07 -14.61 1.76
C LEU A 51 -4.64 -15.14 3.07
N LEU A 52 -5.81 -14.64 3.44
CA LEU A 52 -6.61 -15.21 4.52
C LEU A 52 -7.32 -16.48 4.05
N HIS A 53 -7.57 -17.37 5.00
CA HIS A 53 -8.45 -18.51 4.79
C HIS A 53 -9.87 -18.00 4.53
N GLY A 54 -10.40 -18.29 3.36
CA GLY A 54 -11.69 -17.78 2.91
C GLY A 54 -11.80 -17.82 1.39
N THR A 55 -12.83 -17.17 0.87
CA THR A 55 -13.03 -17.01 -0.57
C THR A 55 -12.11 -15.91 -1.13
N ILE A 56 -12.03 -15.88 -2.47
CA ILE A 56 -11.38 -14.76 -3.17
C ILE A 56 -12.06 -13.43 -2.79
N ALA A 57 -13.40 -13.43 -2.72
CA ALA A 57 -14.16 -12.24 -2.35
C ALA A 57 -13.81 -11.75 -0.94
N ASP A 58 -13.64 -12.66 0.03
CA ASP A 58 -13.25 -12.29 1.40
C ASP A 58 -11.89 -11.58 1.44
N ASN A 59 -10.93 -12.04 0.62
CA ASN A 59 -9.61 -11.41 0.52
C ASN A 59 -9.67 -10.04 -0.17
N LEU A 60 -10.50 -9.88 -1.22
CA LEU A 60 -10.65 -8.61 -1.94
C LEU A 60 -11.39 -7.54 -1.12
N LEU A 61 -12.28 -7.96 -0.22
CA LEU A 61 -13.06 -7.08 0.66
C LEU A 61 -12.36 -6.75 1.99
N LEU A 62 -11.18 -7.34 2.25
CA LEU A 62 -10.40 -7.09 3.45
C LEU A 62 -10.13 -5.60 3.74
N PRO A 63 -9.79 -4.75 2.75
CA PRO A 63 -9.58 -3.32 2.98
C PRO A 63 -10.87 -2.54 3.28
N GLY A 64 -12.04 -3.15 3.10
CA GLY A 64 -13.34 -2.54 3.28
C GLY A 64 -14.36 -2.96 2.21
N PRO A 65 -15.65 -2.61 2.41
CA PRO A 65 -16.70 -2.94 1.47
C PRO A 65 -16.44 -2.31 0.09
N ARG A 66 -16.56 -3.13 -0.95
CA ARG A 66 -16.46 -2.74 -2.37
C ARG A 66 -17.77 -3.05 -3.08
N THR A 67 -18.10 -2.25 -4.08
CA THR A 67 -19.19 -2.55 -5.00
C THR A 67 -18.78 -3.65 -5.98
N PRO A 68 -19.72 -4.45 -6.49
CA PRO A 68 -19.41 -5.49 -7.48
C PRO A 68 -18.72 -4.94 -8.76
N ALA A 69 -19.00 -3.70 -9.13
CA ALA A 69 -18.35 -3.04 -10.27
C ALA A 69 -16.84 -2.81 -10.03
N GLU A 70 -16.44 -2.51 -8.80
CA GLU A 70 -15.02 -2.34 -8.43
C GLU A 70 -14.24 -3.67 -8.41
N LEU A 71 -14.93 -4.80 -8.29
CA LEU A 71 -14.31 -6.14 -8.24
C LEU A 71 -14.16 -6.81 -9.61
N ALA A 72 -14.75 -6.24 -10.67
CA ALA A 72 -14.80 -6.83 -12.01
C ALA A 72 -13.71 -6.31 -12.98
N THR A 73 -12.79 -5.46 -12.50
CA THR A 73 -11.70 -4.85 -13.29
C THR A 73 -10.37 -5.50 -12.95
#